data_AF-A0A6P9ASU2-F1
#
_entry.id   AF-A0A6P9ASU2-F1
#
_cell.length_a   1.000
_cell.length_b   1.000
_cell.length_c   1.000
_cell.angle_alpha   90.00
_cell.angle_beta   90.00
_cell.angle_gamma   90.00
#
_symmetry.space_group_name_H-M   'P 1'
#
loop_
_entity.id
_entity.type
_entity.pdbx_description
1 polymer ?
#
loop_
_entity_poly.entity_id
_entity_poly.type
_entity_poly.pdbx_seq_one_letter_code
_entity_poly.pdbx_strand_id
1 'polypeptide(L)'
;MQFWVPHDYHCCIYRHGDRSPIENYPNGLHSESEWPQGFGQLTKIGMQQQYELGQYIKKRYSDFLSDSYKREEILIQSTEIDRTIMSAQANLAGLFPPIGDQIWNPELLWQPIPVHVIPKASNPKLRYPIFQCPRYIELLKKTIASNEFQEKIRPYEERDLKFKREK
;
A
#
# COMPACT_ATOMS: atom_id res chain seq x y z
N MET A 1 -31.46 28.51 13.17
CA MET A 1 -31.36 27.39 14.12
C MET A 1 -30.51 26.33 13.43
N GLN A 2 -29.30 26.14 13.95
CA GLN A 2 -28.19 25.43 13.29
C GLN A 2 -28.36 23.93 13.55
N PHE A 3 -28.63 23.14 12.51
CA PHE A 3 -28.62 21.69 12.62
C PHE A 3 -27.17 21.23 12.63
N TRP A 4 -26.76 20.67 13.77
CA TRP A 4 -25.53 19.90 13.96
C TRP A 4 -25.58 18.69 13.02
N VAL A 5 -24.73 18.65 12.00
CA VAL A 5 -24.51 17.45 11.18
C VAL A 5 -23.39 16.64 11.85
N PRO A 6 -23.53 15.32 12.05
CA PRO A 6 -22.47 14.50 12.63
C PRO A 6 -21.24 14.56 11.72
N HIS A 7 -20.05 14.67 12.31
CA HIS A 7 -18.77 14.69 11.60
C HIS A 7 -18.70 13.53 10.61
N ASP A 8 -18.80 13.81 9.32
CA ASP A 8 -18.59 12.84 8.26
C ASP A 8 -17.11 12.46 8.25
N TYR A 9 -16.80 11.16 8.21
CA TYR A 9 -15.43 10.65 8.14
C TYR A 9 -15.22 9.89 6.83
N HIS A 10 -14.06 10.09 6.22
CA HIS A 10 -13.62 9.30 5.07
C HIS A 10 -12.37 8.49 5.40
N CYS A 11 -12.35 7.21 5.02
CA CYS A 11 -11.20 6.32 5.20
C CYS A 11 -10.69 5.84 3.85
N CYS A 12 -9.41 6.09 3.56
CA CYS A 12 -8.73 5.59 2.38
C CYS A 12 -7.78 4.45 2.77
N ILE A 13 -7.97 3.27 2.15
CA ILE A 13 -7.01 2.17 2.23
C ILE A 13 -6.51 1.92 0.81
N TYR A 14 -5.21 2.08 0.60
CA TYR A 14 -4.57 1.87 -0.69
C TYR A 14 -3.32 1.01 -0.55
N ARG A 15 -3.00 0.30 -1.63
CA ARG A 15 -1.74 -0.43 -1.76
C ARG A 15 -0.61 0.55 -2.07
N HIS A 16 0.61 0.17 -1.69
CA HIS A 16 1.83 0.81 -2.15
C HIS A 16 1.88 0.90 -3.70
N GLY A 17 2.66 1.83 -4.24
CA GLY A 17 2.92 1.92 -5.68
C GLY A 17 3.75 0.75 -6.24
N ASP A 18 4.10 0.82 -7.52
CA ASP A 18 4.99 -0.12 -8.18
C ASP A 18 6.31 -0.36 -7.40
N ARG A 19 6.76 -1.62 -7.38
CA ARG A 19 7.92 -2.06 -6.61
C ARG A 19 8.69 -3.15 -7.33
N SER A 20 9.95 -3.34 -6.95
CA SER A 20 10.72 -4.53 -7.34
C SER A 20 10.11 -5.82 -6.76
N PRO A 21 10.44 -7.02 -7.32
CA PRO A 21 10.07 -8.31 -6.75
C PRO A 21 10.49 -8.42 -5.29
N ILE A 22 9.74 -9.17 -4.46
CA ILE A 22 10.11 -9.37 -3.04
C ILE A 22 11.13 -10.50 -2.90
N GLU A 23 11.04 -11.48 -3.79
CA GLU A 23 11.91 -12.65 -3.86
C GLU A 23 11.97 -13.12 -5.31
N ASN A 24 12.93 -13.98 -5.59
CA ASN A 24 13.09 -14.61 -6.89
C ASN A 24 12.66 -16.08 -6.83
N TYR A 25 12.33 -16.67 -7.98
CA TYR A 25 12.15 -18.12 -8.06
C TYR A 25 13.53 -18.82 -8.08
N PRO A 26 13.63 -20.11 -7.68
CA PRO A 26 14.93 -20.78 -7.47
C PRO A 26 15.90 -20.74 -8.66
N ASN A 27 15.39 -20.75 -9.90
CA ASN A 27 16.18 -20.68 -11.14
C ASN A 27 16.03 -19.31 -11.83
N GLY A 28 15.83 -18.25 -11.05
CA GLY A 28 15.59 -16.90 -11.53
C GLY A 28 16.67 -16.36 -12.44
N LEU A 29 16.27 -15.80 -13.59
CA LEU A 29 17.19 -15.18 -14.54
C LEU A 29 17.77 -13.84 -14.06
N HIS A 30 17.08 -13.15 -13.15
CA HIS A 30 17.42 -11.79 -12.72
C HIS A 30 17.80 -11.76 -11.24
N SER A 31 18.99 -11.24 -10.94
CA SER A 31 19.51 -11.10 -9.58
C SER A 31 18.97 -9.84 -8.87
N GLU A 32 19.10 -9.77 -7.55
CA GLU A 32 18.71 -8.59 -6.77
C GLU A 32 19.49 -7.33 -7.21
N SER A 33 20.77 -7.48 -7.57
CA SER A 33 21.64 -6.38 -8.00
C SER A 33 21.18 -5.68 -9.29
N GLU A 34 20.30 -6.29 -10.08
CA GLU A 34 19.73 -5.67 -11.27
C GLU A 34 18.61 -4.67 -10.92
N TRP A 35 18.13 -4.69 -9.67
CA TRP A 35 17.13 -3.76 -9.18
C TRP A 35 17.83 -2.59 -8.48
N PRO A 36 17.64 -1.33 -8.92
CA PRO A 36 18.42 -0.19 -8.41
C PRO A 36 18.36 0.05 -6.89
N GLN A 37 17.32 -0.46 -6.22
CA GLN A 37 17.15 -0.41 -4.77
C GLN A 37 17.11 -1.80 -4.12
N GLY A 38 17.37 -2.87 -4.88
CA GLY A 38 17.18 -4.25 -4.43
C GLY A 38 15.72 -4.68 -4.41
N PHE A 39 15.42 -5.80 -3.75
CA PHE A 39 14.10 -6.42 -3.73
C PHE A 39 13.12 -5.75 -2.76
N GLY A 40 11.84 -5.78 -3.11
CA GLY A 40 10.72 -5.31 -2.31
C GLY A 40 10.61 -3.79 -2.15
N GLN A 41 11.45 -3.03 -2.85
CA GLN A 41 11.56 -1.58 -2.75
C GLN A 41 10.68 -0.84 -3.75
N LEU A 42 10.18 0.33 -3.35
CA LEU A 42 9.34 1.18 -4.20
C LEU A 42 10.16 1.76 -5.36
N THR A 43 9.65 1.66 -6.57
CA THR A 43 10.33 2.23 -7.75
C THR A 43 9.98 3.71 -7.94
N LYS A 44 10.70 4.39 -8.84
CA LYS A 44 10.33 5.74 -9.29
C LYS A 44 8.91 5.79 -9.90
N ILE A 45 8.51 4.72 -10.60
CA ILE A 45 7.14 4.57 -11.13
C ILE A 45 6.15 4.52 -9.95
N GLY A 46 6.46 3.76 -8.90
CA GLY A 46 5.63 3.66 -7.71
C GLY A 46 5.49 4.97 -6.94
N MET A 47 6.55 5.77 -6.87
CA MET A 47 6.49 7.13 -6.32
C MET A 47 5.53 8.02 -7.12
N GLN A 48 5.68 8.03 -8.45
CA GLN A 48 4.83 8.83 -9.33
C GLN A 48 3.35 8.44 -9.23
N GLN A 49 3.05 7.14 -9.23
CA GLN A 49 1.69 6.63 -9.06
C GLN A 49 1.04 7.10 -7.75
N GLN A 50 1.81 7.14 -6.67
CA GLN A 50 1.29 7.57 -5.37
C GLN A 50 1.11 9.08 -5.31
N TYR A 51 2.03 9.84 -5.91
CA TYR A 51 1.90 11.28 -6.06
C TYR A 51 0.63 11.66 -6.84
N GLU A 52 0.38 11.01 -7.98
CA GLU A 52 -0.83 11.19 -8.78
C GLU A 52 -2.10 10.80 -8.03
N LEU A 53 -2.05 9.69 -7.26
CA LEU A 53 -3.17 9.32 -6.38
C LEU A 53 -3.43 10.40 -5.32
N GLY A 54 -2.39 11.02 -4.77
CA GLY A 54 -2.52 12.14 -3.83
C GLY A 54 -3.24 13.34 -4.45
N GLN A 55 -2.84 13.71 -5.67
CA GLN A 55 -3.50 14.78 -6.44
C GLN A 55 -4.97 14.44 -6.72
N TYR A 56 -5.26 13.19 -7.09
CA TYR A 56 -6.64 12.74 -7.29
C TYR A 56 -7.47 12.85 -6.02
N ILE A 57 -6.94 12.40 -4.87
CA ILE A 57 -7.61 12.50 -3.57
C ILE A 57 -7.86 13.98 -3.22
N LYS A 58 -6.88 14.87 -3.43
CA LYS A 58 -7.03 16.30 -3.17
C LYS A 58 -8.17 16.90 -3.99
N LYS A 59 -8.23 16.57 -5.28
CA LYS A 59 -9.30 17.02 -6.19
C LYS A 59 -10.66 16.44 -5.82
N ARG A 60 -10.70 15.16 -5.44
CA ARG A 60 -11.94 14.46 -5.08
C ARG A 60 -12.57 15.02 -3.81
N TYR A 61 -11.74 15.45 -2.85
CA TYR A 61 -12.17 15.92 -1.54
C TYR A 61 -11.85 17.41 -1.33
N SER A 62 -11.86 18.23 -2.39
CA SER A 62 -11.59 19.67 -2.30
C SER A 62 -12.53 20.41 -1.36
N ASP A 63 -13.79 19.96 -1.31
CA ASP A 63 -14.85 20.59 -0.50
C ASP A 63 -14.89 20.02 0.93
N PHE A 64 -14.10 18.98 1.22
CA PHE A 64 -14.05 18.29 2.50
C PHE A 64 -12.72 18.51 3.24
N LEU A 65 -11.60 18.49 2.52
CA LEU A 65 -10.25 18.71 3.06
C LEU A 65 -9.80 20.14 2.79
N SER A 66 -9.19 20.78 3.80
CA SER A 66 -8.56 22.08 3.62
C SER A 66 -7.48 22.06 2.52
N ASP A 67 -7.24 23.22 1.92
CA ASP A 67 -6.19 23.41 0.90
C ASP A 67 -4.78 23.24 1.47
N SER A 68 -4.58 23.67 2.71
CA SER A 68 -3.36 23.42 3.46
C SER A 68 -3.51 22.23 4.39
N TYR A 69 -2.38 21.59 4.72
CA TYR A 69 -2.38 20.51 5.70
C TYR A 69 -2.76 21.04 7.09
N LYS A 70 -3.66 20.34 7.77
CA LYS A 70 -4.01 20.57 9.18
C LYS A 70 -3.97 19.26 9.93
N ARG A 71 -3.26 19.24 11.07
CA ARG A 71 -3.03 18.02 11.87
C ARG A 71 -4.32 17.45 12.46
N GLU A 72 -5.36 18.27 12.61
CA GLU A 72 -6.65 17.88 13.17
C GLU A 72 -7.57 17.22 12.13
N GLU A 73 -7.31 17.40 10.82
CA GLU A 73 -8.18 16.95 9.73
C GLU A 73 -7.80 15.57 9.17
N ILE A 74 -6.53 15.15 9.30
CA ILE A 74 -6.06 13.90 8.70
C ILE A 74 -5.12 13.12 9.62
N LEU A 75 -5.33 11.81 9.67
CA LEU A 75 -4.44 10.83 10.29
C LEU A 75 -3.91 9.90 9.20
N ILE A 76 -2.58 9.74 9.13
CA ILE A 76 -1.93 8.84 8.18
C ILE A 76 -1.26 7.72 8.94
N GLN A 77 -1.59 6.49 8.55
CA GLN A 77 -1.02 5.29 9.15
C GLN A 77 -0.45 4.38 8.06
N SER A 78 0.75 3.84 8.27
CA SER A 78 1.39 2.91 7.36
C SER A 78 1.85 1.64 8.09
N THR A 79 2.04 0.55 7.34
CA THR A 79 2.77 -0.62 7.84
C THR A 79 4.26 -0.31 7.93
N GLU A 80 4.96 -1.02 8.81
CA GLU A 80 6.42 -0.98 8.96
C GLU A 80 7.13 -1.69 7.79
N ILE A 81 7.01 -1.13 6.58
CA ILE A 81 7.67 -1.58 5.36
C ILE A 81 8.01 -0.35 4.52
N ASP A 82 9.26 -0.22 4.08
CA ASP A 82 9.77 0.96 3.34
C ASP A 82 8.83 1.39 2.21
N ARG A 83 8.44 0.45 1.33
CA ARG A 83 7.56 0.75 0.20
C ARG A 83 6.19 1.32 0.59
N THR A 84 5.63 0.98 1.74
CA THR A 84 4.35 1.54 2.19
C THR A 84 4.52 2.90 2.86
N ILE A 85 5.65 3.12 3.55
CA ILE A 85 5.98 4.42 4.15
C ILE A 85 6.28 5.44 3.05
N MET A 86 7.15 5.07 2.10
CA MET A 86 7.51 5.91 0.95
C MET A 86 6.30 6.19 0.06
N SER A 87 5.40 5.22 -0.11
CA SER A 87 4.14 5.44 -0.85
C SER A 87 3.27 6.50 -0.18
N ALA A 88 3.10 6.43 1.15
CA ALA A 88 2.33 7.42 1.90
C ALA A 88 2.98 8.81 1.79
N GLN A 89 4.31 8.91 1.88
CA GLN A 89 5.03 10.18 1.72
C GLN A 89 4.86 10.78 0.32
N ALA A 90 5.00 9.97 -0.74
CA ALA A 90 4.78 10.42 -2.12
C ALA A 90 3.33 10.86 -2.35
N ASN A 91 2.37 10.11 -1.80
CA ASN A 91 0.95 10.48 -1.83
C ASN A 91 0.69 11.82 -1.15
N LEU A 92 1.24 12.02 0.06
CA LEU A 92 1.12 13.26 0.81
C LEU A 92 1.73 14.46 0.09
N ALA A 93 2.84 14.27 -0.64
CA ALA A 93 3.42 15.31 -1.46
C ALA A 93 2.50 15.78 -2.61
N GLY A 94 1.66 14.88 -3.15
CA GLY A 94 0.63 15.23 -4.14
C GLY A 94 -0.66 15.76 -3.53
N LEU A 95 -0.97 15.35 -2.29
CA LEU A 95 -2.20 15.72 -1.58
C LEU A 95 -2.11 17.11 -0.92
N PHE A 96 -0.97 17.45 -0.33
CA PHE A 96 -0.76 18.70 0.42
C PHE A 96 0.56 19.40 0.05
N PRO A 97 0.70 19.87 -1.22
CA PRO A 97 1.77 20.80 -1.55
C PRO A 97 1.66 22.04 -0.64
N PRO A 98 2.77 22.55 -0.07
CA PRO A 98 2.71 23.70 0.84
C PRO A 98 2.26 24.96 0.10
N ILE A 99 1.39 25.74 0.76
CA ILE A 99 0.87 27.02 0.26
C ILE A 99 1.01 28.10 1.33
N GLY A 100 1.20 29.35 0.90
CA GLY A 100 1.34 30.50 1.81
C GLY A 100 2.41 30.26 2.88
N ASP A 101 2.02 30.45 4.14
CA ASP A 101 2.94 30.34 5.29
C ASP A 101 3.45 28.91 5.56
N GLN A 102 2.89 27.88 4.92
CA GLN A 102 3.42 26.51 5.01
C GLN A 102 4.64 26.26 4.11
N ILE A 103 4.96 27.20 3.21
CA ILE A 103 6.17 27.14 2.39
C ILE A 103 7.37 27.51 3.28
N TRP A 104 7.99 26.50 3.87
CA TRP A 104 9.21 26.67 4.68
C TRP A 104 10.48 26.82 3.83
N ASN A 105 10.44 26.35 2.58
CA ASN A 105 11.53 26.44 1.61
C ASN A 105 10.97 26.76 0.21
N PRO A 106 11.23 27.97 -0.35
CA PRO A 106 10.75 28.36 -1.67
C PRO A 106 11.29 27.51 -2.84
N GLU A 107 12.45 26.87 -2.68
CA GLU A 107 13.06 26.02 -3.71
C GLU A 107 12.54 24.57 -3.67
N LEU A 108 11.78 24.22 -2.63
CA LEU A 108 11.26 22.88 -2.40
C LEU A 108 9.80 22.96 -1.94
N LEU A 109 8.87 22.82 -2.89
CA LEU A 109 7.42 22.79 -2.63
C LEU A 109 6.97 21.44 -2.03
N TRP A 110 7.55 21.10 -0.89
CA TRP A 110 7.24 19.92 -0.09
C TRP A 110 7.27 20.30 1.39
N GLN A 111 6.41 19.69 2.20
CA GLN A 111 6.41 19.85 3.65
C GLN A 111 6.39 18.48 4.35
N PRO A 112 7.04 18.37 5.52
CA PRO A 112 6.98 17.14 6.30
C PRO A 112 5.59 16.96 6.91
N ILE A 113 4.93 15.85 6.56
CA ILE A 113 3.65 15.43 7.15
C ILE A 113 3.86 14.09 7.86
N PRO A 114 3.41 13.93 9.12
CA PRO A 114 3.66 12.73 9.90
C PRO A 114 2.94 11.50 9.31
N VAL A 115 3.70 10.42 9.14
CA VAL A 115 3.19 9.08 8.80
C VAL A 115 3.39 8.18 10.02
N HIS A 116 2.31 7.79 10.68
CA HIS A 116 2.38 6.93 11.85
C HIS A 116 2.60 5.48 11.43
N VAL A 117 3.74 4.92 11.84
CA VAL A 117 4.06 3.52 11.58
C VAL A 117 3.66 2.71 12.79
N ILE A 118 2.86 1.67 12.58
CA ILE A 118 2.59 0.70 13.64
C ILE A 118 3.52 -0.50 13.45
N PRO A 119 4.32 -0.86 14.47
CA PRO A 119 5.22 -2.00 14.40
C PRO A 119 4.51 -3.29 14.00
N LYS A 120 5.18 -4.13 13.22
CA LYS A 120 4.64 -5.39 12.69
C LYS A 120 4.09 -6.31 13.80
N ALA A 121 4.72 -6.29 14.98
CA ALA A 121 4.37 -7.16 16.11
C ALA A 121 3.16 -6.67 16.92
N SER A 122 2.84 -5.38 16.89
CA SER A 122 1.86 -4.79 17.81
C SER A 122 0.46 -4.65 17.23
N ASN A 123 0.29 -4.68 15.89
CA ASN A 123 -1.03 -4.49 15.28
C ASN A 123 -1.13 -5.00 13.83
N PRO A 124 -1.81 -6.13 13.57
CA PRO A 124 -1.97 -6.65 12.22
C PRO A 124 -3.02 -5.92 11.37
N LYS A 125 -3.65 -4.84 11.86
CA LYS A 125 -4.79 -4.15 11.21
C LYS A 125 -4.60 -3.83 9.72
N LEU A 126 -3.37 -3.56 9.28
CA LEU A 126 -3.03 -3.21 7.89
C LEU A 126 -2.16 -4.25 7.19
N ARG A 127 -1.86 -5.39 7.85
CA ARG A 127 -1.02 -6.45 7.28
C ARG A 127 -1.75 -7.79 7.36
N TYR A 128 -2.38 -8.15 6.24
CA TYR A 128 -3.03 -9.43 6.05
C TYR A 128 -2.19 -10.36 5.16
N PRO A 129 -2.30 -11.68 5.34
CA PRO A 129 -3.13 -12.37 6.33
C PRO A 129 -2.47 -12.50 7.72
N ILE A 130 -3.29 -12.69 8.76
CA ILE A 130 -2.83 -12.84 10.14
C ILE A 130 -2.51 -14.32 10.39
N PHE A 131 -1.25 -14.70 10.19
CA PHE A 131 -0.83 -16.10 10.34
C PHE A 131 -0.81 -16.59 11.80
N GLN A 132 -0.75 -15.68 12.78
CA GLN A 132 -0.87 -16.00 14.22
C GLN A 132 -2.34 -16.15 14.65
N CYS A 133 -3.16 -16.78 13.80
CA CYS A 133 -4.56 -17.03 14.06
C CYS A 133 -4.86 -18.50 13.72
N PRO A 134 -4.95 -19.40 14.71
CA PRO A 134 -5.21 -20.82 14.48
C PRO A 134 -6.48 -21.06 13.65
N ARG A 135 -7.52 -20.25 13.88
CA ARG A 135 -8.78 -20.32 13.12
C ARG A 135 -8.60 -19.95 11.65
N TYR A 136 -7.78 -18.95 11.33
CA TYR A 136 -7.46 -18.61 9.94
C TYR A 136 -6.79 -19.78 9.23
N ILE A 137 -5.82 -20.45 9.87
CA ILE A 137 -5.13 -21.61 9.31
C ILE A 137 -6.10 -22.79 9.10
N GLU A 138 -7.00 -23.05 10.05
CA GLU A 138 -8.04 -24.08 9.92
C GLU A 138 -8.96 -23.79 8.73
N LEU A 139 -9.44 -22.54 8.60
CA LEU A 139 -10.29 -22.12 7.51
C LEU A 139 -9.57 -22.19 6.17
N LEU A 140 -8.31 -21.76 6.09
CA LEU A 140 -7.49 -21.86 4.88
C LEU A 140 -7.35 -23.31 4.42
N LYS A 141 -7.06 -24.24 5.34
CA LYS A 141 -7.01 -25.68 5.04
C LYS A 141 -8.35 -26.21 4.52
N LYS A 142 -9.45 -25.83 5.15
CA LYS A 142 -10.81 -26.20 4.71
C LYS A 142 -11.13 -25.65 3.32
N THR A 143 -10.74 -24.40 3.03
CA THR A 143 -10.94 -23.78 1.72
C THR A 143 -10.12 -24.49 0.65
N ILE A 144 -8.84 -24.77 0.91
CA ILE A 144 -7.97 -25.50 -0.03
C ILE A 144 -8.51 -26.91 -0.32
N ALA A 145 -9.08 -27.59 0.69
CA ALA A 145 -9.70 -28.91 0.51
C ALA A 145 -11.11 -28.87 -0.11
N SER A 146 -11.69 -27.68 -0.32
CA SER A 146 -13.06 -27.57 -0.82
C SER A 146 -13.15 -27.91 -2.31
N ASN A 147 -14.27 -28.49 -2.73
CA ASN A 147 -14.51 -28.80 -4.15
C ASN A 147 -14.37 -27.55 -5.03
N GLU A 148 -14.86 -26.40 -4.56
CA GLU A 148 -14.77 -25.13 -5.29
C GLU A 148 -13.31 -24.73 -5.58
N PHE A 149 -12.43 -24.85 -4.59
CA PHE A 149 -11.01 -24.55 -4.78
C PHE A 149 -10.33 -25.59 -5.68
N GLN A 150 -10.61 -26.87 -5.44
CA GLN A 150 -10.03 -27.98 -6.21
C GLN A 150 -10.41 -27.92 -7.70
N GLU A 151 -11.66 -27.55 -8.02
CA GLU A 151 -12.09 -27.35 -9.40
C GLU A 151 -11.38 -26.16 -10.07
N LYS A 152 -11.13 -25.07 -9.32
CA LYS A 152 -10.40 -23.90 -9.84
C LYS A 152 -8.92 -24.19 -10.06
N ILE A 153 -8.27 -25.01 -9.23
CA ILE A 153 -6.82 -25.27 -9.31
C ILE A 153 -6.45 -26.37 -10.29
N ARG A 154 -7.33 -27.36 -10.51
CA ARG A 154 -7.08 -28.55 -11.35
C ARG A 154 -6.47 -28.24 -12.73
N PRO A 155 -6.94 -27.24 -13.51
CA PRO A 155 -6.37 -26.96 -14.83
C PRO A 155 -4.89 -26.54 -14.79
N TYR A 156 -4.44 -25.96 -13.67
CA TYR A 156 -3.06 -25.52 -13.47
C TYR A 156 -2.16 -26.67 -13.03
N GLU A 157 -2.66 -27.58 -12.18
CA GLU A 157 -1.93 -28.77 -11.77
C GLU A 157 -1.65 -29.70 -12.95
N GLU A 158 -2.65 -29.91 -13.82
CA GLU A 158 -2.48 -30.71 -15.03
C GLU A 158 -1.43 -30.10 -15.97
N ARG A 159 -1.39 -28.76 -16.07
CA ARG A 159 -0.40 -28.04 -16.86
C ARG A 159 1.00 -28.17 -16.27
N ASP A 160 1.14 -28.02 -14.95
CA ASP A 160 2.44 -28.15 -14.26
C ASP A 160 2.98 -29.58 -14.36
N LEU A 161 2.11 -30.59 -14.26
CA LEU A 161 2.48 -31.99 -14.48
C LEU A 161 2.93 -32.26 -15.92
N LYS A 162 2.31 -31.65 -16.92
CA LYS A 162 2.76 -31.74 -18.32
C LYS A 162 4.12 -31.08 -18.52
N PHE A 163 4.30 -29.86 -18.00
CA PHE A 163 5.57 -29.14 -18.08
C PHE A 163 6.74 -29.93 -17.44
N LYS A 164 6.48 -30.59 -16.30
CA LYS A 164 7.46 -31.46 -15.64
C LYS A 164 7.79 -32.75 -16.39
N ARG A 165 6.92 -33.22 -17.29
CA ARG A 165 7.16 -34.42 -18.13
C ARG A 165 7.90 -34.12 -19.43
N GLU A 166 7.86 -32.87 -19.88
CA GLU A 166 8.51 -32.38 -21.11
C GLU A 166 9.93 -31.86 -20.89
N LYS A 167 10.38 -31.81 -19.62
CA LYS A 167 11.77 -31.55 -19.22
C LYS A 167 12.45 -32.84 -18.78
#